data_AF-A0A1I2SAY4-F1
#
_entry.id   AF-A0A1I2SAY4-F1
#
_cell.length_a   1.000
_cell.length_b   1.000
_cell.length_c   1.000
_cell.angle_alpha   90.00
_cell.angle_beta   90.00
_cell.angle_gamma   90.00
#
_symmetry.space_group_name_H-M   'P 1'
#
loop_
_entity.id
_entity.type
_entity.pdbx_description
1 polymer ?
#
loop_
_entity_poly.entity_id
_entity_poly.type
_entity_poly.pdbx_seq_one_letter_code
_entity_poly.pdbx_strand_id
1 'polypeptide(L)'
;MKKYLFIPLSLLLCWANAQSLEGAWKLTHQNGEEVTDAEYIKIYQDDYFSFGAKQVSDNHFLGAGGGPFSYSDGNYSETLDFYTMNPEWVGNTAEFNLDWASEDKIVISTEANGSSIIEIWERISSDTDDLTRNWVITGRKRGEEVARSTPGARRTIKILSGGRFQWVAFNSETAEFSGTGGGTYTAKDGKYVENITFFSRDDSRVGASLNFDYEVIDGEWHHSGMSSTGNPIYEIWTPYAIGYPGAKK
;
A
#
# COMPACT_ATOMS: atom_id res chain seq x y z
N MET A 1 -57.26 -39.21 9.42
CA MET A 1 -56.81 -37.82 9.16
C MET A 1 -55.37 -37.68 9.63
N LYS A 2 -54.38 -37.82 8.74
CA LYS A 2 -52.96 -37.59 9.09
C LYS A 2 -52.61 -36.16 8.73
N LYS A 3 -52.31 -35.33 9.74
CA LYS A 3 -51.83 -33.95 9.55
C LYS A 3 -50.31 -34.01 9.48
N TYR A 4 -49.75 -33.62 8.34
CA TYR A 4 -48.30 -33.41 8.20
C TYR A 4 -47.98 -31.99 8.65
N LEU A 5 -47.07 -31.87 9.62
CA LEU A 5 -46.56 -30.59 10.10
C LEU A 5 -45.38 -30.19 9.20
N PHE A 6 -45.57 -29.14 8.40
CA PHE A 6 -44.50 -28.55 7.60
C PHE A 6 -43.74 -27.57 8.50
N ILE A 7 -42.51 -27.90 8.87
CA ILE A 7 -41.60 -26.99 9.58
C ILE A 7 -40.77 -26.27 8.50
N PRO A 8 -40.86 -24.93 8.36
CA PRO A 8 -40.00 -24.22 7.43
C PRO A 8 -38.57 -24.20 7.99
N LEU A 9 -37.64 -24.77 7.23
CA LEU A 9 -36.21 -24.74 7.51
C LEU A 9 -35.71 -23.30 7.25
N SER A 10 -35.67 -22.49 8.30
CA SER A 10 -35.04 -21.17 8.27
C SER A 10 -33.52 -21.31 8.15
N LEU A 11 -33.00 -21.17 6.93
CA LEU A 11 -31.57 -21.01 6.65
C LEU A 11 -31.07 -19.71 7.31
N LEU A 12 -30.47 -19.84 8.48
CA LEU A 12 -29.63 -18.79 9.07
C LEU A 12 -28.37 -18.69 8.21
N LEU A 13 -28.38 -17.76 7.26
CA LEU A 13 -27.17 -17.28 6.61
C LEU A 13 -26.39 -16.47 7.65
N CYS A 14 -25.45 -17.12 8.34
CA CYS A 14 -24.42 -16.41 9.06
C CYS A 14 -23.53 -15.73 8.02
N TRP A 15 -23.62 -14.41 7.92
CA TRP A 15 -22.67 -13.62 7.15
C TRP A 15 -21.36 -13.65 7.93
N ALA A 16 -20.47 -14.59 7.58
CA ALA A 16 -19.08 -14.53 8.00
C ALA A 16 -18.47 -13.32 7.28
N ASN A 17 -18.30 -12.20 7.98
CA ASN A 17 -17.44 -11.14 7.48
C ASN A 17 -16.02 -11.68 7.52
N ALA A 18 -15.44 -11.95 6.35
CA ALA A 18 -14.04 -12.28 6.24
C ALA A 18 -13.22 -11.06 6.71
N GLN A 19 -12.30 -11.28 7.66
CA GLN A 19 -11.38 -10.23 8.09
C GLN A 19 -10.48 -9.85 6.92
N SER A 20 -10.38 -8.55 6.62
CA SER A 20 -9.59 -8.04 5.50
C SER A 20 -8.41 -7.20 6.00
N LEU A 21 -7.23 -7.46 5.43
CA LEU A 21 -6.03 -6.67 5.67
C LEU A 21 -6.09 -5.30 4.99
N GLU A 22 -6.97 -5.09 4.00
CA GLU A 22 -7.07 -3.82 3.25
C GLU A 22 -7.21 -2.60 4.17
N GLY A 23 -6.50 -1.54 3.82
CA GLY A 23 -6.42 -0.31 4.61
C GLY A 23 -5.01 0.02 5.06
N ALA A 24 -4.93 0.99 5.96
CA ALA A 24 -3.67 1.48 6.50
C ALA A 24 -3.49 1.06 7.96
N TRP A 25 -2.26 0.72 8.32
CA TRP A 25 -1.88 0.16 9.61
C TRP A 25 -0.64 0.87 10.15
N LYS A 26 -0.58 1.01 11.47
CA LYS A 26 0.56 1.57 12.20
C LYS A 26 1.20 0.51 13.08
N LEU A 27 2.52 0.37 13.02
CA LEU A 27 3.27 -0.43 13.99
C LEU A 27 3.22 0.27 15.35
N THR A 28 2.81 -0.46 16.38
CA THR A 28 2.71 0.06 17.76
C THR A 28 3.71 -0.60 18.69
N HIS A 29 4.00 -1.88 18.48
CA HIS A 29 4.95 -2.61 19.32
C HIS A 29 5.79 -3.55 18.47
N GLN A 30 7.05 -3.73 18.87
CA GLN A 30 7.97 -4.69 18.28
C GLN A 30 8.72 -5.42 19.40
N ASN A 31 8.69 -6.74 19.38
CA ASN A 31 9.35 -7.62 20.35
C ASN A 31 9.01 -7.30 21.82
N GLY A 32 7.76 -6.88 22.07
CA GLY A 32 7.25 -6.53 23.39
C GLY A 32 7.46 -5.08 23.83
N GLU A 33 8.24 -4.30 23.08
CA GLU A 33 8.50 -2.88 23.35
C GLU A 33 7.61 -1.99 22.49
N GLU A 34 7.16 -0.86 23.06
CA GLU A 34 6.39 0.15 22.33
C GLU A 34 7.30 0.90 21.34
N VAL A 35 6.86 1.07 20.11
CA VAL A 35 7.59 1.79 19.06
C VAL A 35 7.20 3.27 19.12
N THR A 36 8.07 4.11 19.70
CA THR A 36 7.80 5.53 19.96
C THR A 36 8.73 6.50 19.22
N ASP A 37 9.90 6.02 18.82
CA ASP A 37 10.95 6.81 18.15
C ASP A 37 10.81 6.80 16.62
N ALA A 38 10.15 5.78 16.08
CA ALA A 38 9.86 5.62 14.66
C ALA A 38 8.35 5.49 14.38
N GLU A 39 7.93 5.92 13.20
CA GLU A 39 6.59 5.66 12.67
C GLU A 39 6.72 4.76 11.44
N TYR A 40 6.08 3.59 11.48
CA TYR A 40 5.90 2.69 10.35
C TYR A 40 4.44 2.68 9.95
N ILE A 41 4.16 3.07 8.71
CA ILE A 41 2.83 2.97 8.11
C ILE A 41 2.88 1.88 7.05
N LYS A 42 2.05 0.86 7.18
CA LYS A 42 1.85 -0.20 6.19
C LYS A 42 0.48 -0.06 5.54
N ILE A 43 0.41 -0.11 4.22
CA ILE A 43 -0.81 0.00 3.43
C ILE A 43 -1.00 -1.33 2.69
N TYR A 44 -2.18 -1.92 2.82
CA TYR A 44 -2.61 -3.10 2.08
C TYR A 44 -3.72 -2.72 1.10
N GLN A 45 -3.56 -3.08 -0.17
CA GLN A 45 -4.57 -2.88 -1.20
C GLN A 45 -4.30 -3.78 -2.40
N ASP A 46 -5.34 -4.43 -2.93
CA ASP A 46 -5.26 -5.23 -4.16
C ASP A 46 -4.13 -6.30 -4.13
N ASP A 47 -4.07 -7.09 -3.06
CA ASP A 47 -3.04 -8.13 -2.83
C ASP A 47 -1.59 -7.62 -2.86
N TYR A 48 -1.41 -6.31 -2.70
CA TYR A 48 -0.12 -5.64 -2.62
C TYR A 48 -0.02 -4.89 -1.30
N PHE A 49 1.18 -4.89 -0.71
CA PHE A 49 1.49 -4.08 0.45
C PHE A 49 2.61 -3.10 0.14
N SER A 50 2.62 -1.98 0.84
CA SER A 50 3.81 -1.16 0.99
C SER A 50 3.91 -0.65 2.41
N PHE A 51 5.13 -0.39 2.86
CA PHE A 51 5.34 0.40 4.05
C PHE A 51 6.36 1.52 3.81
N GLY A 52 6.19 2.58 4.60
CA GLY A 52 7.16 3.64 4.76
C GLY A 52 7.43 3.88 6.24
N ALA A 53 8.69 4.14 6.56
CA ALA A 53 9.17 4.34 7.91
C ALA A 53 9.95 5.65 8.03
N LYS A 54 9.70 6.39 9.11
CA LYS A 54 10.41 7.64 9.43
C LYS A 54 10.69 7.76 10.92
N GLN A 55 11.72 8.52 11.28
CA GLN A 55 11.96 8.96 12.64
C GLN A 55 10.87 9.96 13.06
N VAL A 56 10.37 9.87 14.28
CA VAL A 56 9.33 10.77 14.80
C VAL A 56 9.89 12.15 15.11
N SER A 57 11.13 12.25 15.59
CA SER A 57 11.73 13.50 16.07
C SER A 57 11.95 14.55 14.97
N ASP A 58 12.32 14.12 13.77
CA ASP A 58 12.74 15.01 12.68
C ASP A 58 12.19 14.60 11.30
N ASN A 59 11.38 13.55 11.23
CA ASN A 59 10.85 12.97 9.98
C ASN A 59 11.90 12.37 9.06
N HIS A 60 13.11 12.10 9.56
CA HIS A 60 14.15 11.45 8.78
C HIS A 60 13.66 10.10 8.24
N PHE A 61 13.86 9.85 6.95
CA PHE A 61 13.46 8.61 6.31
C PHE A 61 14.28 7.43 6.83
N LEU A 62 13.61 6.40 7.37
CA LEU A 62 14.26 5.20 7.90
C LEU A 62 14.27 4.05 6.89
N GLY A 63 13.19 3.92 6.12
CA GLY A 63 13.11 2.88 5.11
C GLY A 63 11.74 2.71 4.49
N ALA A 64 11.69 1.87 3.46
CA ALA A 64 10.47 1.46 2.80
C ALA A 64 10.64 0.06 2.21
N GLY A 65 9.52 -0.64 2.04
CA GLY A 65 9.46 -1.91 1.36
C GLY A 65 8.04 -2.18 0.88
N GLY A 66 7.88 -3.17 0.02
CA GLY A 66 6.57 -3.52 -0.51
C GLY A 66 6.66 -4.53 -1.63
N GLY A 67 5.50 -5.05 -2.01
CA GLY A 67 5.36 -6.13 -2.97
C GLY A 67 4.03 -6.86 -2.82
N PRO A 68 3.83 -7.95 -3.58
CA PRO A 68 2.68 -8.82 -3.40
C PRO A 68 2.69 -9.45 -1.99
N PHE A 69 1.51 -9.62 -1.40
CA PHE A 69 1.34 -10.44 -0.21
C PHE A 69 0.29 -11.54 -0.43
N SER A 70 0.31 -12.54 0.43
CA SER A 70 -0.78 -13.51 0.52
C SER A 70 -1.12 -13.79 1.98
N TYR A 71 -2.40 -14.02 2.26
CA TYR A 71 -2.89 -14.38 3.59
C TYR A 71 -3.96 -15.46 3.48
N SER A 72 -3.75 -16.60 4.15
CA SER A 72 -4.75 -17.67 4.27
C SER A 72 -4.55 -18.44 5.56
N ASP A 73 -5.62 -18.53 6.36
CA ASP A 73 -5.67 -19.33 7.59
C ASP A 73 -4.47 -19.10 8.53
N GLY A 74 -4.12 -17.82 8.78
CA GLY A 74 -3.00 -17.44 9.64
C GLY A 74 -1.63 -17.46 8.98
N ASN A 75 -1.48 -18.09 7.81
CA ASN A 75 -0.24 -18.05 7.03
C ASN A 75 -0.19 -16.74 6.24
N TYR A 76 0.87 -15.96 6.46
CA TYR A 76 1.06 -14.66 5.83
C TYR A 76 2.42 -14.60 5.15
N SER A 77 2.45 -14.18 3.89
CA SER A 77 3.70 -14.05 3.14
C SER A 77 3.80 -12.73 2.41
N GLU A 78 5.02 -12.21 2.29
CA GLU A 78 5.37 -10.98 1.61
C GLU A 78 6.50 -11.26 0.60
N THR A 79 6.26 -11.05 -0.70
CA THR A 79 7.33 -11.08 -1.71
C THR A 79 7.84 -9.67 -1.95
N LEU A 80 9.13 -9.40 -1.75
CA LEU A 80 9.67 -8.03 -1.80
C LEU A 80 10.00 -7.59 -3.23
N ASP A 81 9.22 -6.66 -3.76
CA ASP A 81 9.48 -5.98 -5.04
C ASP A 81 10.53 -4.86 -4.88
N PHE A 82 10.57 -4.24 -3.70
CA PHE A 82 11.57 -3.28 -3.27
C PHE A 82 11.74 -3.35 -1.75
N TYR A 83 12.95 -3.11 -1.25
CA TYR A 83 13.22 -3.03 0.18
C TYR A 83 14.51 -2.24 0.43
N THR A 84 14.41 -1.08 1.08
CA THR A 84 15.55 -0.17 1.22
C THR A 84 16.47 -0.49 2.38
N MET A 85 15.98 -1.22 3.39
CA MET A 85 16.78 -1.54 4.58
C MET A 85 17.76 -2.69 4.32
N ASN A 86 17.41 -3.62 3.42
CA ASN A 86 18.32 -4.64 2.92
C ASN A 86 17.98 -5.05 1.47
N PRO A 87 18.57 -4.38 0.46
CA PRO A 87 18.26 -4.63 -0.95
C PRO A 87 18.51 -6.06 -1.43
N GLU A 88 19.36 -6.84 -0.74
CA GLU A 88 19.64 -8.25 -1.09
C GLU A 88 18.42 -9.17 -0.91
N TRP A 89 17.39 -8.68 -0.19
CA TRP A 89 16.15 -9.43 0.02
C TRP A 89 15.09 -9.18 -1.06
N VAL A 90 15.33 -8.24 -1.99
CA VAL A 90 14.42 -8.03 -3.12
C VAL A 90 14.34 -9.32 -3.97
N GLY A 91 13.12 -9.72 -4.31
CA GLY A 91 12.81 -10.97 -4.99
C GLY A 91 12.57 -12.17 -4.06
N ASN A 92 12.93 -12.08 -2.77
CA ASN A 92 12.65 -13.12 -1.80
C ASN A 92 11.22 -13.02 -1.25
N THR A 93 10.70 -14.14 -0.77
CA THR A 93 9.45 -14.21 -0.03
C THR A 93 9.75 -14.45 1.44
N ALA A 94 9.27 -13.57 2.30
CA ALA A 94 9.31 -13.72 3.74
C ALA A 94 7.99 -14.36 4.21
N GLU A 95 8.11 -15.33 5.11
CA GLU A 95 6.99 -16.11 5.64
C GLU A 95 6.78 -15.77 7.12
N PHE A 96 5.52 -15.55 7.49
CA PHE A 96 5.09 -15.12 8.81
C PHE A 96 3.80 -15.85 9.22
N ASN A 97 3.52 -15.84 10.53
CA ASN A 97 2.19 -16.05 11.06
C ASN A 97 1.52 -14.68 11.27
N LEU A 98 0.22 -14.61 10.99
CA LEU A 98 -0.60 -13.43 11.26
C LEU A 98 -1.85 -13.81 12.03
N ASP A 99 -1.94 -13.28 13.26
CA ASP A 99 -3.08 -13.48 14.16
C ASP A 99 -3.88 -12.19 14.32
N TRP A 100 -5.21 -12.31 14.30
CA TRP A 100 -6.12 -11.21 14.59
C TRP A 100 -6.39 -11.12 16.08
N ALA A 101 -5.91 -10.07 16.74
CA ALA A 101 -6.24 -9.77 18.13
C ALA A 101 -7.61 -9.04 18.25
N SER A 102 -7.99 -8.28 17.21
CA SER A 102 -9.31 -7.68 17.02
C SER A 102 -9.49 -7.27 15.55
N GLU A 103 -10.64 -6.73 15.14
CA GLU A 103 -10.87 -6.22 13.77
C GLU A 103 -9.81 -5.20 13.31
N ASP A 104 -9.29 -4.41 14.24
CA ASP A 104 -8.33 -3.32 13.99
C ASP A 104 -6.96 -3.59 14.64
N LYS A 105 -6.67 -4.84 15.01
CA LYS A 105 -5.37 -5.20 15.60
C LYS A 105 -4.89 -6.55 15.15
N ILE A 106 -3.71 -6.59 14.54
CA ILE A 106 -3.05 -7.81 14.08
C ILE A 106 -1.68 -7.97 14.75
N VAL A 107 -1.26 -9.22 14.87
CA VAL A 107 0.08 -9.60 15.32
C VAL A 107 0.74 -10.36 14.19
N ILE A 108 1.87 -9.86 13.69
CA ILE A 108 2.69 -10.52 12.68
C ILE A 108 3.92 -11.09 13.39
N SER A 109 4.23 -12.37 13.18
CA SER A 109 5.37 -13.00 13.82
C SER A 109 6.12 -13.97 12.92
N THR A 110 7.42 -14.11 13.15
CA THR A 110 8.24 -15.15 12.51
C THR A 110 9.37 -15.57 13.45
N GLU A 111 9.79 -16.82 13.35
CA GLU A 111 10.94 -17.37 14.07
C GLU A 111 11.92 -17.94 13.04
N ALA A 112 13.12 -17.36 12.97
CA ALA A 112 14.15 -17.81 12.06
C ALA A 112 15.54 -17.66 12.69
N ASN A 113 16.38 -18.70 12.55
CA ASN A 113 17.80 -18.68 12.94
C ASN A 113 18.06 -18.23 14.40
N GLY A 114 17.14 -18.55 15.32
CA GLY A 114 17.26 -18.17 16.74
C GLY A 114 16.85 -16.74 17.07
N SER A 115 16.32 -16.00 16.08
CA SER A 115 15.70 -14.69 16.26
C SER A 115 14.19 -14.82 16.06
N SER A 116 13.43 -14.23 16.98
CA SER A 116 11.98 -14.03 16.82
C SER A 116 11.70 -12.56 16.52
N ILE A 117 10.80 -12.32 15.59
CA ILE A 117 10.21 -11.02 15.33
C ILE A 117 8.74 -11.14 15.67
N ILE A 118 8.24 -10.24 16.52
CA ILE A 118 6.81 -10.09 16.84
C ILE A 118 6.46 -8.61 16.69
N GLU A 119 5.51 -8.31 15.82
CA GLU A 119 5.05 -6.96 15.53
C GLU A 119 3.55 -6.85 15.81
N ILE A 120 3.14 -5.79 16.51
CA ILE A 120 1.72 -5.47 16.74
C ILE A 120 1.35 -4.25 15.91
N TRP A 121 0.39 -4.44 15.01
CA TRP A 121 -0.11 -3.40 14.14
C TRP A 121 -1.55 -3.04 14.49
N GLU A 122 -1.84 -1.74 14.54
CA GLU A 122 -3.18 -1.20 14.74
C GLU A 122 -3.68 -0.52 13.46
N ARG A 123 -4.92 -0.80 13.07
CA ARG A 123 -5.52 -0.19 11.88
C ARG A 123 -5.77 1.28 12.12
N ILE A 124 -5.37 2.10 11.17
CA ILE A 124 -5.66 3.53 11.14
C ILE A 124 -7.04 3.75 10.55
N SER A 125 -7.30 3.15 9.40
CA SER A 125 -8.56 3.23 8.66
C SER A 125 -8.56 2.19 7.53
N SER A 126 -9.75 1.72 7.16
CA SER A 126 -10.04 0.95 5.95
C SER A 126 -11.00 1.70 5.01
N ASP A 127 -11.14 3.02 5.19
CA ASP A 127 -11.98 3.86 4.35
C ASP A 127 -11.52 3.83 2.89
N THR A 128 -12.50 3.81 1.99
CA THR A 128 -12.29 3.76 0.54
C THR A 128 -12.83 5.00 -0.14
N ASP A 129 -12.19 5.40 -1.24
CA ASP A 129 -12.62 6.45 -2.15
C ASP A 129 -12.35 6.07 -3.62
N ASP A 130 -12.58 7.00 -4.55
CA ASP A 130 -12.42 6.78 -6.01
C ASP A 130 -11.03 6.31 -6.41
N LEU A 131 -10.00 6.63 -5.63
CA LEU A 131 -8.59 6.33 -5.92
C LEU A 131 -8.02 5.21 -5.05
N THR A 132 -8.81 4.64 -4.14
CA THR A 132 -8.39 3.51 -3.30
C THR A 132 -8.12 2.27 -4.15
N ARG A 133 -6.83 2.02 -4.42
CA ARG A 133 -6.28 0.98 -5.30
C ARG A 133 -4.75 0.96 -5.21
N ASN A 134 -4.14 -0.10 -5.72
CA ASN A 134 -2.74 -0.08 -6.14
C ASN A 134 -2.66 0.32 -7.62
N TRP A 135 -1.93 1.38 -7.93
CA TRP A 135 -1.79 1.93 -9.28
C TRP A 135 -0.36 1.81 -9.80
N VAL A 136 -0.22 1.65 -11.11
CA VAL A 136 1.06 1.75 -11.82
C VAL A 136 0.98 2.80 -12.93
N ILE A 137 2.03 3.61 -13.07
CA ILE A 137 2.02 4.65 -14.10
C ILE A 137 2.19 4.05 -15.50
N THR A 138 1.31 4.43 -16.42
CA THR A 138 1.27 3.90 -17.80
C THR A 138 1.18 5.00 -18.86
N GLY A 139 0.99 6.26 -18.46
CA GLY A 139 0.99 7.39 -19.39
C GLY A 139 1.59 8.64 -18.78
N ARG A 140 2.28 9.43 -19.62
CA ARG A 140 2.73 10.79 -19.29
C ARG A 140 2.56 11.70 -20.49
N LYS A 141 2.12 12.93 -20.27
CA LYS A 141 2.07 13.94 -21.33
C LYS A 141 3.48 14.39 -21.74
N ARG A 142 3.72 14.45 -23.05
CA ARG A 142 4.94 14.99 -23.69
C ARG A 142 4.52 15.99 -24.76
N GLY A 143 4.71 17.28 -24.47
CA GLY A 143 4.14 18.33 -25.31
C GLY A 143 2.61 18.28 -25.25
N GLU A 144 1.94 18.09 -26.38
CA GLU A 144 0.48 18.01 -26.45
C GLU A 144 -0.05 16.57 -26.42
N GLU A 145 0.80 15.57 -26.63
CA GLU A 145 0.39 14.16 -26.72
C GLU A 145 0.61 13.42 -25.40
N VAL A 146 -0.21 12.39 -25.16
CA VAL A 146 0.01 11.45 -24.06
C VAL A 146 0.82 10.27 -24.58
N ALA A 147 2.05 10.13 -24.11
CA ALA A 147 2.87 8.95 -24.39
C ALA A 147 2.51 7.83 -23.41
N ARG A 148 2.15 6.65 -23.94
CA ARG A 148 1.84 5.44 -23.17
C ARG A 148 3.07 4.53 -23.06
N SER A 149 3.15 3.78 -21.98
CA SER A 149 4.21 2.79 -21.74
C SER A 149 3.66 1.57 -21.01
N THR A 150 4.15 0.38 -21.38
CA THR A 150 3.95 -0.84 -20.59
C THR A 150 5.02 -0.91 -19.49
N PRO A 151 4.65 -0.90 -18.20
CA PRO A 151 5.58 -1.05 -17.10
C PRO A 151 6.39 -2.35 -17.18
N GLY A 152 7.69 -2.26 -16.93
CA GLY A 152 8.58 -3.42 -16.79
C GLY A 152 9.10 -3.55 -15.35
N ALA A 153 10.24 -4.23 -15.19
CA ALA A 153 10.90 -4.35 -13.88
C ALA A 153 11.16 -2.97 -13.24
N ARG A 154 11.62 -2.00 -14.03
CA ARG A 154 11.64 -0.59 -13.64
C ARG A 154 10.24 0.02 -13.77
N ARG A 155 9.64 0.39 -12.64
CA ARG A 155 8.28 0.97 -12.60
C ARG A 155 8.11 1.96 -11.45
N THR A 156 7.04 2.75 -11.55
CA THR A 156 6.55 3.60 -10.46
C THR A 156 5.13 3.20 -10.15
N ILE A 157 4.88 2.92 -8.87
CA ILE A 157 3.53 2.61 -8.37
C ILE A 157 3.09 3.68 -7.38
N LYS A 158 1.78 3.75 -7.17
CA LYS A 158 1.17 4.49 -6.07
C LYS A 158 0.06 3.63 -5.47
N ILE A 159 0.19 3.31 -4.19
CA ILE A 159 -0.81 2.57 -3.43
C ILE A 159 -1.55 3.53 -2.51
N LEU A 160 -2.88 3.45 -2.49
CA LEU A 160 -3.76 4.31 -1.71
C LEU A 160 -4.83 3.46 -1.02
N SER A 161 -4.95 3.59 0.30
CA SER A 161 -6.00 2.93 1.10
C SER A 161 -6.08 3.55 2.50
N GLY A 162 -7.26 3.58 3.12
CA GLY A 162 -7.43 4.07 4.49
C GLY A 162 -6.94 5.51 4.72
N GLY A 163 -7.11 6.39 3.73
CA GLY A 163 -6.61 7.77 3.78
C GLY A 163 -5.08 7.92 3.76
N ARG A 164 -4.32 6.84 3.52
CA ARG A 164 -2.86 6.85 3.36
C ARG A 164 -2.47 6.53 1.93
N PHE A 165 -1.36 7.14 1.50
CA PHE A 165 -0.76 6.82 0.21
C PHE A 165 0.75 6.65 0.32
N GLN A 166 1.31 5.89 -0.61
CA GLN A 166 2.74 5.84 -0.87
C GLN A 166 2.96 5.68 -2.37
N TRP A 167 3.83 6.52 -2.94
CA TRP A 167 4.38 6.28 -4.26
C TRP A 167 5.81 5.78 -4.13
N VAL A 168 6.24 4.92 -5.05
CA VAL A 168 7.61 4.40 -5.08
C VAL A 168 8.06 4.13 -6.51
N ALA A 169 9.31 4.50 -6.80
CA ALA A 169 9.99 4.21 -8.05
C ALA A 169 11.17 3.27 -7.80
N PHE A 170 11.19 2.13 -8.47
CA PHE A 170 12.15 1.05 -8.20
C PHE A 170 12.35 0.16 -9.44
N ASN A 171 13.32 -0.75 -9.35
CA ASN A 171 13.53 -1.86 -10.27
C ASN A 171 13.57 -3.19 -9.50
N SER A 172 12.56 -4.04 -9.70
CA SER A 172 12.44 -5.32 -8.99
C SER A 172 13.44 -6.39 -9.42
N GLU A 173 14.07 -6.26 -10.59
CA GLU A 173 15.07 -7.23 -11.08
C GLU A 173 16.49 -6.89 -10.61
N THR A 174 16.79 -5.60 -10.46
CA THR A 174 18.14 -5.13 -10.07
C THR A 174 18.22 -4.65 -8.62
N ALA A 175 17.10 -4.69 -7.88
CA ALA A 175 16.93 -4.10 -6.56
C ALA A 175 17.22 -2.58 -6.49
N GLU A 176 17.28 -1.89 -7.65
CA GLU A 176 17.56 -0.45 -7.68
C GLU A 176 16.38 0.34 -7.12
N PHE A 177 16.64 1.19 -6.13
CA PHE A 177 15.65 2.07 -5.54
C PHE A 177 15.85 3.52 -5.99
N SER A 178 14.84 4.10 -6.66
CA SER A 178 14.88 5.47 -7.17
C SER A 178 14.27 6.50 -6.22
N GLY A 179 13.29 6.13 -5.39
CA GLY A 179 12.72 7.03 -4.39
C GLY A 179 11.30 6.68 -4.01
N THR A 180 10.86 7.15 -2.85
CA THR A 180 9.49 7.01 -2.35
C THR A 180 9.09 8.25 -1.56
N GLY A 181 7.80 8.55 -1.58
CA GLY A 181 7.18 9.49 -0.65
C GLY A 181 5.80 8.99 -0.28
N GLY A 182 5.30 9.41 0.87
CA GLY A 182 3.99 9.00 1.32
C GLY A 182 3.48 9.88 2.45
N GLY A 183 2.24 9.59 2.85
CA GLY A 183 1.55 10.34 3.88
C GLY A 183 0.06 10.14 3.83
N THR A 184 -0.69 11.20 4.09
CA THR A 184 -2.16 11.17 4.04
C THR A 184 -2.65 11.76 2.72
N TYR A 185 -3.81 11.32 2.25
CA TYR A 185 -4.43 11.93 1.09
C TYR A 185 -5.94 12.11 1.27
N THR A 186 -6.53 12.91 0.39
CA THR A 186 -7.97 12.93 0.13
C THR A 186 -8.22 12.90 -1.37
N ALA A 187 -9.15 12.06 -1.83
CA ALA A 187 -9.67 12.09 -3.20
C ALA A 187 -11.18 12.35 -3.16
N LYS A 188 -11.58 13.59 -3.47
CA LYS A 188 -12.98 14.00 -3.42
C LYS A 188 -13.29 15.10 -4.42
N ASP A 189 -14.45 15.02 -5.07
CA ASP A 189 -14.96 16.05 -5.98
C ASP A 189 -13.95 16.43 -7.09
N GLY A 190 -13.22 15.43 -7.62
CA GLY A 190 -12.18 15.62 -8.63
C GLY A 190 -10.89 16.27 -8.14
N LYS A 191 -10.73 16.46 -6.81
CA LYS A 191 -9.51 16.98 -6.18
C LYS A 191 -8.77 15.90 -5.41
N TYR A 192 -7.49 15.76 -5.73
CA TYR A 192 -6.58 14.86 -5.04
C TYR A 192 -5.51 15.68 -4.32
N VAL A 193 -5.48 15.57 -2.99
CA VAL A 193 -4.56 16.34 -2.13
C VAL A 193 -3.67 15.36 -1.38
N GLU A 194 -2.36 15.50 -1.55
CA GLU A 194 -1.34 14.74 -0.84
C GLU A 194 -0.74 15.61 0.27
N ASN A 195 -0.68 15.10 1.50
CA ASN A 195 0.12 15.71 2.57
C ASN A 195 1.31 14.80 2.87
N ILE A 196 2.52 15.29 2.57
CA ILE A 196 3.76 14.50 2.65
C ILE A 196 4.18 14.34 4.11
N THR A 197 4.25 13.10 4.60
CA THR A 197 4.73 12.79 5.96
C THR A 197 6.11 12.16 5.97
N PHE A 198 6.56 11.55 4.87
CA PHE A 198 7.94 11.12 4.65
C PHE A 198 8.34 11.26 3.18
N PHE A 199 9.63 11.48 2.94
CA PHE A 199 10.20 11.49 1.60
C PHE A 199 11.66 11.01 1.63
N SER A 200 12.01 10.01 0.81
CA SER A 200 13.31 9.33 0.91
C SER A 200 14.50 10.10 0.33
N ARG A 201 14.25 11.16 -0.42
CA ARG A 201 15.30 11.93 -1.11
C ARG A 201 15.60 13.27 -0.44
N ASP A 202 14.62 13.84 0.27
CA ASP A 202 14.71 15.20 0.82
C ASP A 202 13.65 15.40 1.92
N ASP A 203 14.04 15.24 3.17
CA ASP A 203 13.14 15.42 4.32
C ASP A 203 12.66 16.87 4.51
N SER A 204 13.32 17.87 3.89
CA SER A 204 12.86 19.26 3.89
C SER A 204 11.50 19.46 3.19
N ARG A 205 11.05 18.45 2.43
CA ARG A 205 9.74 18.42 1.76
C ARG A 205 8.60 17.91 2.66
N VAL A 206 8.91 17.36 3.83
CA VAL A 206 7.89 16.89 4.77
C VAL A 206 7.05 18.06 5.30
N GLY A 207 5.74 17.86 5.40
CA GLY A 207 4.77 18.91 5.74
C GLY A 207 4.26 19.71 4.54
N ALA A 208 4.80 19.49 3.35
CA ALA A 208 4.23 20.05 2.12
C ALA A 208 2.87 19.42 1.80
N SER A 209 1.97 20.23 1.25
CA SER A 209 0.69 19.80 0.69
C SER A 209 0.70 20.03 -0.82
N LEU A 210 0.44 18.99 -1.60
CA LEU A 210 0.38 19.03 -3.06
C LEU A 210 -1.06 18.84 -3.51
N ASN A 211 -1.50 19.69 -4.42
CA ASN A 211 -2.89 19.75 -4.89
C ASN A 211 -2.95 19.40 -6.36
N PHE A 212 -3.79 18.43 -6.68
CA PHE A 212 -3.97 17.91 -8.03
C PHE A 212 -5.45 17.80 -8.37
N ASP A 213 -5.71 17.80 -9.66
CA ASP A 213 -6.98 17.39 -10.25
C ASP A 213 -6.90 15.91 -10.60
N TYR A 214 -7.99 15.18 -10.38
CA TYR A 214 -8.14 13.81 -10.84
C TYR A 214 -9.47 13.55 -11.52
N GLU A 215 -9.44 12.59 -12.44
CA GLU A 215 -10.62 11.96 -13.02
C GLU A 215 -10.33 10.46 -13.20
N VAL A 216 -11.35 9.61 -13.02
CA VAL A 216 -11.25 8.19 -13.35
C VAL A 216 -12.06 7.96 -14.64
N ILE A 217 -11.35 7.66 -15.73
CA ILE A 217 -11.93 7.44 -17.07
C ILE A 217 -11.62 6.00 -17.48
N ASP A 218 -12.64 5.21 -17.78
CA ASP A 218 -12.50 3.80 -18.18
C ASP A 218 -11.65 2.95 -17.20
N GLY A 219 -11.72 3.28 -15.91
CA GLY A 219 -10.96 2.61 -14.85
C GLY A 219 -9.50 3.05 -14.72
N GLU A 220 -9.03 4.00 -15.52
CA GLU A 220 -7.71 4.62 -15.39
C GLU A 220 -7.81 5.95 -14.65
N TRP A 221 -6.85 6.20 -13.77
CA TRP A 221 -6.74 7.47 -13.06
C TRP A 221 -5.92 8.47 -13.88
N HIS A 222 -6.59 9.53 -14.31
CA HIS A 222 -5.99 10.69 -14.96
C HIS A 222 -5.64 11.71 -13.88
N HIS A 223 -4.36 12.00 -13.74
CA HIS A 223 -3.79 12.84 -12.68
C HIS A 223 -3.14 14.07 -13.30
N SER A 224 -3.49 15.27 -12.84
CA SER A 224 -2.90 16.51 -13.36
C SER A 224 -2.75 17.60 -12.31
N GLY A 225 -1.84 18.54 -12.54
CA GLY A 225 -1.58 19.64 -11.61
C GLY A 225 -0.15 20.13 -11.71
N MET A 226 0.39 20.66 -10.61
CA MET A 226 1.77 21.11 -10.51
C MET A 226 2.58 20.14 -9.66
N SER A 227 3.76 19.76 -10.16
CA SER A 227 4.71 18.99 -9.39
C SER A 227 5.22 19.77 -8.17
N SER A 228 5.90 19.05 -7.30
CA SER A 228 6.64 19.60 -6.15
C SER A 228 7.68 20.66 -6.53
N THR A 229 8.10 20.73 -7.80
CA THR A 229 9.04 21.71 -8.35
C THR A 229 8.35 22.79 -9.20
N GLY A 230 7.01 22.82 -9.22
CA GLY A 230 6.21 23.83 -9.92
C GLY A 230 6.01 23.56 -11.41
N ASN A 231 6.34 22.36 -11.91
CA ASN A 231 6.16 22.02 -13.31
C ASN A 231 4.79 21.37 -13.55
N PRO A 232 4.07 21.71 -14.64
CA PRO A 232 2.80 21.07 -14.94
C PRO A 232 3.02 19.58 -15.22
N ILE A 233 2.16 18.74 -14.66
CA ILE A 233 2.15 17.30 -14.89
C ILE A 233 0.79 16.84 -15.40
N TYR A 234 0.84 15.81 -16.22
CA TYR A 234 -0.32 15.02 -16.59
C TYR A 234 0.14 13.57 -16.73
N GLU A 235 -0.41 12.71 -15.90
CA GLU A 235 -0.05 11.30 -15.77
C GLU A 235 -1.30 10.45 -15.86
N ILE A 236 -1.17 9.25 -16.44
CA ILE A 236 -2.22 8.24 -16.42
C ILE A 236 -1.70 7.04 -15.63
N TRP A 237 -2.52 6.62 -14.68
CA TRP A 237 -2.28 5.52 -13.77
C TRP A 237 -3.31 4.42 -14.03
N THR A 238 -2.84 3.20 -14.25
CA THR A 238 -3.68 2.02 -14.48
C THR A 238 -3.68 1.17 -13.21
N PRO A 239 -4.77 0.45 -12.87
CA PRO A 239 -4.75 -0.50 -11.77
C PRO A 239 -3.57 -1.47 -11.94
N TYR A 240 -2.82 -1.73 -10.87
CA TYR A 240 -1.54 -2.44 -10.93
C TYR A 240 -1.66 -3.80 -11.61
N ALA A 241 -2.66 -4.60 -11.25
CA ALA A 241 -2.91 -5.92 -11.82
C ALA A 241 -3.22 -5.89 -13.34
N ILE A 242 -3.71 -4.77 -13.87
CA ILE A 242 -4.00 -4.58 -15.30
C ILE A 242 -2.77 -4.02 -16.03
N GLY A 243 -2.14 -2.98 -15.47
CA GLY A 243 -0.98 -2.33 -16.07
C GLY A 243 0.30 -3.17 -15.99
N TYR A 244 0.39 -4.08 -15.02
CA TYR A 244 1.51 -4.98 -14.80
C TYR A 244 0.98 -6.39 -14.44
N PRO A 245 0.55 -7.20 -15.43
CA PRO A 245 0.00 -8.55 -15.20
C PRO A 245 1.06 -9.59 -14.79
N GLY A 246 2.18 -9.15 -14.22
CA GLY A 246 3.37 -9.94 -13.95
C GLY A 246 4.23 -10.15 -15.20
N ALA A 247 5.54 -10.33 -15.02
CA ALA A 247 6.35 -10.96 -16.06
C ALA A 247 5.73 -12.33 -16.32
N LYS A 248 5.35 -12.63 -17.57
CA LYS A 248 5.04 -14.01 -17.98
C LYS A 248 6.27 -14.84 -17.59
N LYS A 249 6.16 -15.62 -16.51
CA LYS A 249 7.17 -16.61 -16.16
C LYS A 249 7.30 -17.62 -17.29
#